data_AF-A0A0B8QSV6-F1
#
_entry.id   AF-A0A0B8QSV6-F1
#
_cell.length_a   1.000
_cell.length_b   1.000
_cell.length_c   1.000
_cell.angle_alpha   90.00
_cell.angle_beta   90.00
_cell.angle_gamma   90.00
#
_symmetry.space_group_name_H-M   'P 1'
#
loop_
_entity.id
_entity.type
_entity.pdbx_description
1 polymer ?
#
loop_
_entity_poly.entity_id
_entity_poly.type
_entity_poly.pdbx_seq_one_letter_code
_entity_poly.pdbx_strand_id
1 'polypeptide(L)' 'MFSYRTLVELIKVMLSDLRLFRTGMPDLIAFKDGQYLWVEVKGPGDKLQDNQIRWMGEFERLGVHFCVAYVNQ' A
#
# COMPACT_ATOMS: atom_id res chain seq x y z
N MET A 1 -15.29 -0.60 -4.77
CA MET A 1 -15.56 0.06 -3.47
C MET A 1 -14.68 -0.57 -2.41
N PHE A 2 -14.04 0.24 -1.55
CA PHE A 2 -13.22 -0.27 -0.46
C PHE A 2 -14.11 -1.06 0.50
N SER A 3 -13.93 -2.38 0.55
CA SER A 3 -14.78 -3.26 1.36
C SER A 3 -14.38 -3.20 2.83
N TYR A 4 -15.35 -3.27 3.74
CA TYR A 4 -15.07 -3.41 5.18
C TYR A 4 -14.20 -4.64 5.47
N ARG A 5 -14.32 -5.71 4.66
CA ARG A 5 -13.50 -6.91 4.79
C ARG A 5 -12.03 -6.61 4.51
N THR A 6 -11.75 -5.81 3.50
CA THR A 6 -10.39 -5.36 3.19
C THR A 6 -9.78 -4.58 4.34
N LEU A 7 -10.53 -3.66 4.94
CA LEU A 7 -10.05 -2.88 6.09
C LEU A 7 -9.66 -3.78 7.27
N VAL A 8 -10.52 -4.74 7.60
CA VAL A 8 -10.27 -5.69 8.70
C VAL A 8 -9.00 -6.50 8.44
N GLU A 9 -8.79 -6.99 7.22
CA GLU A 9 -7.58 -7.75 6.89
C GLU A 9 -6.31 -6.90 6.95
N LEU A 10 -6.37 -5.64 6.48
CA LEU A 10 -5.23 -4.72 6.62
C LEU A 10 -4.88 -4.43 8.08
N ILE A 11 -5.90 -4.24 8.94
CA ILE A 11 -5.68 -4.05 10.38
C ILE A 11 -5.10 -5.32 11.01
N LYS A 12 -5.56 -6.52 10.63
CA LYS A 12 -4.97 -7.78 11.09
C LYS A 12 -3.50 -7.92 10.71
N VAL A 13 -3.11 -7.51 9.49
CA VAL A 13 -1.70 -7.45 9.07
C VAL A 13 -0.92 -6.53 10.01
N MET A 14 -1.41 -5.30 10.25
CA MET A 14 -0.75 -4.37 11.18
C MET A 14 -0.59 -4.96 12.59
N LEU A 15 -1.65 -5.59 13.12
CA LEU A 15 -1.66 -6.17 14.46
C LEU A 15 -0.83 -7.46 14.57
N SER A 16 -0.48 -8.10 13.46
CA SER A 16 0.37 -9.30 13.46
C SER A 16 1.81 -8.99 13.90
N ASP A 17 2.35 -7.85 13.48
CA ASP A 17 3.57 -7.26 14.05
C ASP A 17 3.61 -5.74 13.78
N LEU A 18 3.23 -4.96 14.79
CA LEU A 18 3.22 -3.49 14.69
C LEU A 18 4.60 -2.90 14.42
N ARG A 19 5.71 -3.55 14.83
CA ARG A 19 7.05 -3.03 14.56
C ARG A 19 7.37 -3.08 13.07
N LEU A 20 6.89 -4.11 12.39
CA LEU A 20 7.12 -4.35 10.97
C LEU A 20 6.15 -3.57 10.06
N PHE A 21 4.90 -3.38 10.51
CA PHE A 21 3.83 -2.86 9.66
C PHE A 21 3.33 -1.45 10.03
N ARG A 22 3.85 -0.80 11.08
CA ARG A 22 3.49 0.61 11.36
C ARG A 22 4.09 1.63 10.37
N THR A 23 5.04 1.23 9.53
CA THR A 23 5.67 2.07 8.49
C THR A 23 5.65 1.35 7.14
N GLY A 24 5.87 2.10 6.05
CA GLY A 24 5.97 1.56 4.69
C GLY A 24 4.63 1.38 3.96
N MET A 25 3.51 1.82 4.55
CA MET A 25 2.24 1.94 3.83
C MET A 25 2.42 2.92 2.66
N PRO A 26 1.80 2.70 1.49
CA PRO A 26 1.92 3.64 0.37
C PRO A 26 1.48 5.06 0.70
N ASP A 27 2.17 6.03 0.11
CA ASP A 27 1.99 7.46 0.38
C ASP A 27 0.56 7.97 0.19
N LEU A 28 -0.12 7.47 -0.86
CA LEU A 28 -1.42 7.96 -1.28
C LEU A 28 -2.44 6.82 -1.39
N ILE A 29 -3.71 7.18 -1.22
CA ILE A 29 -4.85 6.40 -1.68
C ILE A 29 -5.73 7.30 -2.55
N ALA A 30 -5.93 6.91 -3.81
CA ALA A 30 -6.77 7.62 -4.77
C ALA A 30 -8.17 6.98 -4.81
N PHE A 31 -9.20 7.80 -4.96
CA PHE A 31 -10.60 7.35 -5.08
C PHE A 31 -11.24 7.93 -6.34
N LYS A 32 -11.90 7.09 -7.13
CA LYS A 32 -12.64 7.52 -8.33
C LYS A 32 -13.70 6.48 -8.69
N ASP A 33 -14.92 6.92 -9.04
CA ASP A 33 -16.02 6.07 -9.53
C ASP A 33 -16.28 4.83 -8.65
N GLY A 34 -16.25 5.02 -7.33
CA GLY A 34 -16.43 3.96 -6.35
C GLY A 34 -15.27 2.94 -6.30
N GLN A 35 -14.16 3.18 -6.98
CA GLN A 35 -12.92 2.40 -6.90
C GLN A 35 -11.86 3.13 -6.07
N TYR A 36 -10.83 2.40 -5.65
CA TYR A 36 -9.68 2.95 -4.97
C TYR A 36 -8.38 2.33 -5.48
N LEU A 37 -7.27 3.04 -5.30
CA LEU A 37 -5.93 2.58 -5.63
C LEU A 37 -4.94 3.12 -4.61
N TRP A 38 -4.16 2.25 -3.98
CA TRP A 38 -3.00 2.68 -3.19
C TRP A 38 -1.84 3.03 -4.12
N VAL A 39 -1.15 4.13 -3.86
CA VAL A 39 -0.07 4.62 -4.72
C VAL A 39 1.13 4.98 -3.86
N GLU A 40 2.25 4.31 -4.14
CA GLU A 40 3.56 4.67 -3.62
C GLU A 40 4.25 5.56 -4.65
N VAL A 41 4.73 6.74 -4.26
CA VAL A 41 5.35 7.70 -5.19
C VAL A 41 6.87 7.58 -5.11
N LYS A 42 7.54 7.60 -6.26
CA LYS A 42 9.00 7.58 -6.35
C LYS A 42 9.50 8.71 -7.23
N GLY A 43 10.32 9.58 -6.65
CA GLY A 43 11.02 10.62 -7.39
C GLY A 43 12.23 10.09 -8.15
N PRO A 44 12.92 10.94 -8.91
CA PRO A 44 14.13 10.56 -9.64
C PRO A 44 15.21 10.02 -8.69
N GLY A 45 15.62 8.77 -8.90
CA GLY A 45 16.65 8.09 -8.11
C GLY A 45 16.13 7.39 -6.84
N ASP A 46 14.85 7.55 -6.48
CA ASP A 46 14.27 6.85 -5.34
C ASP A 46 14.09 5.36 -5.63
N LYS A 47 14.37 4.55 -4.61
CA LYS A 47 14.13 3.10 -4.63
C LYS A 47 13.00 2.74 -3.67
N LEU A 48 12.38 1.59 -3.92
CA LEU A 48 11.48 0.98 -2.95
C LEU A 48 12.28 0.53 -1.72
N GLN A 49 11.77 0.89 -0.54
CA GLN A 49 12.33 0.46 0.74
C GLN A 49 11.77 -0.92 1.12
N ASP A 50 12.51 -1.69 1.93
CA ASP A 50 12.14 -3.05 2.31
C ASP A 50 10.77 -3.13 3.01
N ASN A 51 10.42 -2.13 3.82
CA ASN A 51 9.11 -2.05 4.47
C ASN A 51 7.96 -1.77 3.50
N GLN A 52 8.22 -1.04 2.41
CA GLN A 52 7.24 -0.79 1.34
C GLN A 52 7.02 -2.05 0.52
N ILE A 53 8.10 -2.75 0.15
CA ILE A 53 8.03 -4.04 -0.55
C ILE A 53 7.24 -5.06 0.30
N ARG A 54 7.46 -5.06 1.62
CA ARG A 54 6.69 -5.91 2.55
C ARG A 54 5.19 -5.62 2.50
N TRP A 55 4.79 -4.35 2.50
CA TRP A 55 3.38 -3.98 2.36
C TRP A 55 2.80 -4.37 1.00
N MET A 56 3.58 -4.22 -0.07
CA MET A 56 3.17 -4.64 -1.42
C MET A 56 2.91 -6.16 -1.48
N GLY A 57 3.75 -6.97 -0.84
CA GLY A 57 3.51 -8.42 -0.72
C GLY A 57 2.20 -8.76 0.00
N GLU A 58 1.84 -8.01 1.06
CA GLU A 58 0.55 -8.17 1.73
C GLU A 58 -0.62 -7.70 0.87
N PHE A 59 -0.43 -6.66 0.06
CA PHE A 59 -1.45 -6.20 -0.89
C PHE A 59 -1.69 -7.22 -1.99
N GLU A 60 -0.64 -7.82 -2.56
CA GLU A 60 -0.76 -8.93 -3.53
C GLU A 60 -1.49 -10.12 -2.90
N ARG A 61 -1.10 -10.53 -1.69
CA ARG A 61 -1.72 -11.63 -0.95
C ARG A 61 -3.22 -11.40 -0.69
N LEU A 62 -3.62 -10.16 -0.41
CA LEU A 62 -4.99 -9.77 -0.10
C LEU A 62 -5.83 -9.36 -1.32
N GLY A 63 -5.23 -9.28 -2.52
CA GLY A 63 -5.89 -8.76 -3.72
C GLY A 63 -6.24 -7.27 -3.61
N VAL A 64 -5.45 -6.50 -2.88
CA VAL A 64 -5.61 -5.05 -2.75
C VAL A 64 -4.93 -4.36 -3.93
N HIS A 65 -5.64 -3.47 -4.60
CA HIS A 65 -5.10 -2.73 -5.75
C HIS A 65 -4.07 -1.68 -5.30
N PHE A 66 -2.88 -1.75 -5.88
CA PHE A 66 -1.83 -0.74 -5.69
C PHE A 66 -0.99 -0.54 -6.94
N CYS A 67 -0.24 0.56 -6.99
CA CYS A 67 0.81 0.78 -7.97
C CYS A 67 1.97 1.60 -7.39
N VAL A 68 3.07 1.65 -8.14
CA VAL A 68 4.19 2.57 -7.90
C VAL A 68 4.19 3.63 -9.00
N ALA A 69 4.08 4.89 -8.61
CA ALA A 69 4.09 6.02 -9.53
C ALA A 69 5.49 6.64 -9.56
N TYR A 70 6.21 6.42 -10.66
CA TYR A 70 7.51 7.05 -10.91
C TYR A 70 7.33 8.41 -11.55
N VAL A 71 7.88 9.45 -10.93
CA VAL A 71 7.79 10.83 -11.40
C VAL A 71 9.16 11.23 -11.97
N ASN A 72 9.19 11.54 -13.27
CA ASN A 72 10.36 12.10 -13.93
C ASN A 72 10.15 13.61 -14.04
N GLN A 73 11.03 14.40 -13.41
CA GLN A 73 11.17 15.83 -13.73
C GLN A 73 12.12 16.00 -14.90
#